data_AF-A0A8J6BK70-F1
#
_entry.id   AF-A0A8J6BK70-F1
#
_cell.length_a   1.000
_cell.length_b   1.000
_cell.length_c   1.000
_cell.angle_alpha   90.00
_cell.angle_beta   90.00
_cell.angle_gamma   90.00
#
_symmetry.space_group_name_H-M   'P 1'
#
loop_
_entity.id
_entity.type
_entity.pdbx_description
1 polymer ?
#
loop_
_entity_poly.entity_id
_entity_poly.type
_entity_poly.pdbx_seq_one_letter_code
_entity_poly.pdbx_strand_id
1 'polypeptide(L)'
;MKTERPKPNTFIIRCLQWTTVIERTFHVDTPEEREEWTEAIQAVADRLQRQEEERMNCSPTSQIDNIGEEEMDASTTHHKR
;
A
#
# COMPACT_ATOMS: atom_id res chain seq x y z
N MET A 1 30.95 -18.88 -10.46
CA MET A 1 30.87 -19.06 -9.01
C MET A 1 29.91 -20.20 -8.74
N LYS A 2 30.29 -21.20 -7.93
CA LYS A 2 29.37 -22.30 -7.58
C LYS A 2 28.29 -21.69 -6.69
N THR A 3 27.07 -21.62 -7.18
CA THR A 3 25.91 -21.22 -6.39
C THR A 3 25.64 -22.35 -5.39
N GLU A 4 26.14 -22.20 -4.16
CA GLU A 4 25.69 -23.05 -3.06
C GLU A 4 24.18 -22.88 -2.95
N ARG A 5 23.45 -23.97 -3.15
CA ARG A 5 22.01 -23.97 -2.94
C ARG A 5 21.79 -23.71 -1.46
N PRO A 6 20.91 -22.77 -1.08
CA PRO A 6 20.55 -22.57 0.31
C PRO A 6 20.04 -23.89 0.90
N LYS A 7 20.24 -24.07 2.20
CA LYS A 7 19.72 -25.22 2.95
C LYS A 7 18.21 -25.37 2.64
N PRO A 8 17.67 -26.60 2.55
CA PRO A 8 16.22 -26.79 2.46
C PRO A 8 15.48 -25.96 3.53
N ASN A 9 14.24 -25.57 3.24
CA ASN A 9 13.39 -24.80 4.14
C ASN A 9 13.99 -23.44 4.55
N THR A 10 14.78 -22.84 3.64
CA THR A 10 15.29 -21.47 3.78
C THR A 10 14.39 -20.50 3.02
N PHE A 11 14.17 -19.31 3.58
CA PHE A 11 13.51 -18.19 2.92
C PHE A 11 14.29 -16.89 3.15
N ILE A 12 14.10 -15.92 2.25
CA ILE A 12 14.82 -14.65 2.28
C ILE A 12 13.80 -13.51 2.34
N ILE A 13 13.96 -12.63 3.32
CA ILE A 13 13.26 -11.34 3.37
C ILE A 13 14.18 -10.30 2.76
N ARG A 14 13.75 -9.67 1.68
CA ARG A 14 14.42 -8.55 1.03
C ARG A 14 13.61 -7.29 1.26
N CYS A 15 14.24 -6.25 1.82
CA CYS A 15 13.59 -4.96 2.04
C CYS A 15 14.56 -3.80 1.82
N LEU A 16 14.01 -2.60 1.67
CA LEU A 16 14.78 -1.37 1.66
C LEU A 16 14.82 -0.83 3.10
N GLN A 17 16.01 -0.76 3.68
CA GLN A 17 16.23 -0.07 4.94
C GLN A 17 16.88 1.27 4.64
N TRP A 18 16.14 2.36 4.86
CA TRP A 18 16.51 3.71 4.38
C TRP A 18 16.74 3.74 2.87
N THR A 19 18.00 3.77 2.44
CA THR A 19 18.40 3.81 1.03
C THR A 19 19.14 2.54 0.60
N THR A 20 19.28 1.56 1.49
CA THR A 20 20.07 0.35 1.24
C THR A 20 19.17 -0.88 1.18
N VAL A 21 19.29 -1.65 0.11
CA VAL A 21 18.61 -2.95 0.00
C VAL A 21 19.34 -3.95 0.88
N ILE A 22 18.59 -4.59 1.77
CA ILE A 22 19.12 -5.60 2.69
C ILE A 22 18.36 -6.90 2.44
N GLU A 23 19.09 -8.01 2.58
CA GLU A 23 18.53 -9.35 2.59
C GLU A 23 18.82 -10.00 3.94
N ARG A 24 17.80 -10.64 4.50
CA ARG A 24 17.90 -11.49 5.69
C ARG A 24 17.45 -12.89 5.32
N THR A 25 18.33 -13.85 5.53
CA THR A 25 18.09 -15.26 5.24
C THR A 25 17.71 -15.98 6.53
N PHE A 26 16.61 -16.71 6.50
CA PHE A 26 16.07 -17.48 7.61
C PHE A 26 15.92 -18.93 7.20
N HIS A 27 15.97 -19.82 8.19
CA HIS A 27 15.81 -21.25 7.99
C HIS A 27 14.88 -21.79 9.07
N VAL A 28 14.02 -22.73 8.69
CA VAL A 28 13.10 -23.45 9.56
C VAL A 28 13.21 -24.95 9.29
N ASP A 29 12.66 -25.78 10.17
CA ASP A 29 12.90 -27.22 10.11
C ASP A 29 12.00 -27.90 9.08
N THR A 30 10.78 -27.40 8.85
CA THR A 30 9.80 -28.01 7.92
C THR A 30 9.36 -27.05 6.80
N PRO A 31 8.90 -27.58 5.64
CA PRO A 31 8.35 -26.73 4.58
C PRO A 31 7.02 -26.07 4.98
N GLU A 32 6.23 -26.70 5.85
CA GLU A 32 4.96 -26.16 6.36
C GLU A 32 5.20 -24.93 7.24
N GLU A 33 6.18 -25.00 8.16
CA GLU A 33 6.59 -23.83 8.96
C GLU A 33 7.05 -22.69 8.07
N ARG A 34 7.80 -23.00 7.00
CA ARG A 34 8.26 -21.98 6.05
C ARG A 34 7.08 -21.27 5.40
N GLU A 35 6.09 -22.03 4.95
CA GLU A 35 4.88 -21.50 4.33
C GLU A 35 4.12 -20.59 5.30
N GLU A 36 3.84 -21.07 6.52
CA GLU A 36 3.17 -20.31 7.58
C GLU A 36 3.90 -18.98 7.88
N TRP A 37 5.22 -19.02 8.04
CA TRP A 37 6.03 -17.82 8.25
C TRP A 37 5.92 -16.84 7.07
N THR A 38 6.06 -17.33 5.84
CA THR A 38 5.99 -16.47 4.65
C THR A 38 4.62 -15.85 4.44
N GLU A 39 3.54 -16.61 4.67
CA GLU A 39 2.17 -16.12 4.56
C GLU A 39 1.85 -15.07 5.62
N ALA A 40 2.23 -15.31 6.87
CA ALA A 40 2.01 -14.35 7.96
C ALA A 40 2.76 -13.03 7.71
N ILE A 41 4.02 -13.11 7.25
CA ILE A 41 4.81 -11.92 6.91
C ILE A 41 4.17 -11.16 5.74
N GLN A 42 3.75 -11.86 4.69
CA GLN A 42 3.11 -11.24 3.53
C GLN A 42 1.78 -10.56 3.91
N ALA A 43 0.94 -11.21 4.72
CA ALA A 43 -0.32 -10.65 5.17
C ALA A 43 -0.14 -9.35 5.98
N VAL A 44 0.92 -9.28 6.81
CA VAL A 44 1.28 -8.05 7.53
C VAL A 44 1.77 -6.97 6.57
N ALA A 45 2.62 -7.32 5.60
CA ALA A 45 3.09 -6.39 4.58
C ALA A 45 1.93 -5.79 3.77
N ASP A 46 1.01 -6.64 3.30
CA ASP A 46 -0.17 -6.23 2.52
C ASP A 46 -1.11 -5.32 3.33
N ARG A 47 -1.26 -5.59 4.63
CA ARG A 47 -2.06 -4.74 5.52
C ARG A 47 -1.42 -3.36 5.70
N LEU A 48 -0.11 -3.30 5.90
CA LEU A 48 0.62 -2.04 6.04
C LEU A 48 0.58 -1.22 4.74
N GLN A 49 0.72 -1.88 3.59
CA GLN A 49 0.62 -1.24 2.28
C GLN A 49 -0.77 -0.61 2.07
N ARG A 50 -1.85 -1.37 2.32
CA ARG A 50 -3.23 -0.85 2.21
C ARG A 50 -3.48 0.35 3.14
N GLN A 51 -3.00 0.27 4.38
CA GLN A 51 -3.14 1.39 5.33
C GLN A 51 -2.42 2.65 4.83
N GLU A 52 -1.28 2.51 4.17
CA GLU A 52 -0.55 3.62 3.58
C GLU A 52 -1.28 4.22 2.38
N GLU A 53 -1.81 3.37 1.49
CA GLU A 53 -2.65 3.79 0.35
C GLU A 53 -3.86 4.60 0.84
N GLU A 54 -4.65 4.04 1.78
CA GLU A 54 -5.81 4.72 2.37
C GLU A 54 -5.46 6.09 2.97
N ARG A 55 -4.30 6.21 3.64
CA ARG A 55 -3.82 7.49 4.20
C ARG A 55 -3.46 8.50 3.12
N MET A 56 -2.85 8.08 2.02
CA MET A 56 -2.49 8.96 0.90
C MET A 56 -3.73 9.40 0.09
N ASN A 57 -4.77 8.57 0.03
CA ASN A 57 -6.03 8.88 -0.63
C ASN A 57 -6.93 9.90 0.14
N CYS A 58 -6.63 10.19 1.41
CA CYS A 58 -7.37 11.16 2.24
C CYS A 58 -6.82 12.62 2.14
N SER A 59 -6.04 12.93 1.11
CA SER A 59 -5.62 14.32 0.85
C SER A 59 -6.83 15.19 0.45
N PRO A 60 -7.02 16.40 1.03
CA PRO A 60 -8.18 17.26 0.79
C PRO A 60 -8.32 17.79 -0.66
N THR A 61 -7.39 17.48 -1.56
CA THR A 61 -7.45 17.89 -2.97
C THR A 61 -8.49 17.12 -3.79
N SER A 62 -8.96 15.94 -3.35
CA SER A 62 -9.94 15.14 -4.10
C SER A 62 -11.40 15.61 -3.97
N GLN A 63 -11.68 16.67 -3.18
CA GLN A 63 -13.03 17.24 -3.03
C GLN A 63 -13.31 18.46 -3.93
N ILE A 64 -12.35 18.92 -4.74
CA ILE A 64 -12.52 20.16 -5.53
C ILE A 64 -13.32 19.92 -6.84
N ASP A 65 -13.42 18.68 -7.33
CA ASP A 65 -14.09 18.39 -8.61
C ASP A 65 -15.61 18.12 -8.47
N ASN A 66 -16.23 18.45 -7.34
CA ASN A 66 -17.68 18.23 -7.14
C ASN A 66 -18.46 19.43 -6.58
N ILE A 67 -17.97 20.66 -6.77
CA ILE A 67 -18.75 21.89 -6.50
C ILE A 67 -18.56 22.82 -7.69
N GLY A 68 -19.44 22.73 -8.70
CA GLY A 68 -19.26 23.60 -9.86
C GLY A 68 -20.27 23.55 -10.99
N GLU A 69 -21.45 22.93 -10.85
CA GLU A 69 -22.53 23.07 -11.84
C GLU A 69 -23.91 23.02 -11.16
N GLU A 70 -24.25 24.01 -10.34
CA GLU A 70 -25.66 24.32 -10.06
C GLU A 70 -25.99 25.70 -10.63
N GLU A 71 -27.06 25.73 -11.42
CA GLU A 71 -27.46 26.79 -12.34
C GLU A 71 -27.54 28.18 -11.71
N MET A 72 -27.01 29.16 -12.44
CA MET A 72 -27.25 30.57 -12.23
C MET A 72 -28.68 30.91 -12.71
N ASP A 73 -29.67 30.79 -11.83
CA ASP A 73 -31.02 31.31 -12.11
C ASP A 73 -31.01 32.84 -12.00
N ALA A 74 -30.94 33.50 -13.16
CA ALA A 74 -31.07 34.94 -13.30
C ALA A 74 -32.53 35.35 -13.05
N SER A 75 -32.91 35.50 -11.78
CA SER A 75 -34.17 36.14 -11.39
C SER A 75 -34.18 37.60 -11.84
N THR A 76 -34.89 37.87 -12.93
CA THR A 76 -35.14 39.22 -13.42
C THR A 76 -36.02 39.98 -12.43
N THR A 77 -35.47 41.08 -11.92
CA THR A 77 -36.11 42.01 -11.00
C THR A 77 -37.34 42.68 -11.64
N HIS A 78 -38.53 42.34 -11.16
CA HIS A 78 -39.73 43.15 -11.37
C HIS A 78 -39.67 44.42 -10.50
N HIS A 79 -39.20 45.52 -11.07
CA HIS A 79 -39.42 46.85 -10.48
C HIS A 79 -40.77 47.40 -10.96
N LYS A 80 -41.72 47.47 -10.03
CA LYS A 80 -43.03 48.10 -10.18
C LYS A 80 -42.86 49.63 -10.12
N ARG A 81 -43.36 50.35 -11.12
CA ARG A 81 -43.73 51.77 -11.01
C ARG A 81 -45.00 52.02 -11.80
#